data_AF-A0A2W5QV10-F1
#
_entry.id   AF-A0A2W5QV10-F1
#
_cell.length_a   1.000
_cell.length_b   1.000
_cell.length_c   1.000
_cell.angle_alpha   90.00
_cell.angle_beta   90.00
_cell.angle_gamma   90.00
#
_symmetry.space_group_name_H-M   'P 1'
#
loop_
_entity.id
_entity.type
_entity.pdbx_description
1 polymer ?
#
loop_
_entity_poly.entity_id
_entity_poly.type
_entity_poly.pdbx_seq_one_letter_code
_entity_poly.pdbx_strand_id
1 'polypeptide(L)'
;MTQAELIAALPEGRLPPALMHLQASDAVALFGAGLCLAALLCWLATPFFDRRPSRRARIRATRALSPQERALALARIIGHLPEELRATAYGTGHPLDAEAMERIALKASPARR
;
A
#
# COMPACT_ATOMS: atom_id res chain seq x y z
N MET A 1 -57.67 -29.12 -13.67
CA MET A 1 -57.01 -27.90 -13.20
C MET A 1 -55.59 -27.88 -13.73
N THR A 2 -55.20 -26.81 -14.40
CA THR A 2 -53.88 -26.70 -15.05
C THR A 2 -52.88 -25.96 -14.15
N GLN A 3 -51.58 -26.16 -14.38
CA GLN A 3 -50.51 -25.50 -13.63
C GLN A 3 -50.66 -23.97 -13.62
N ALA A 4 -51.18 -23.39 -14.71
CA ALA A 4 -51.44 -21.96 -14.82
C ALA A 4 -52.54 -21.47 -13.86
N GLU A 5 -53.59 -22.28 -13.62
CA GLU A 5 -54.68 -21.95 -12.68
C GLU A 5 -54.21 -22.00 -11.22
N LEU A 6 -53.25 -22.88 -10.90
CA LEU A 6 -52.63 -22.95 -9.57
C LEU A 6 -51.72 -21.75 -9.28
N ILE A 7 -51.03 -21.23 -10.29
CA ILE A 7 -50.15 -20.06 -10.15
C ILE A 7 -50.98 -18.78 -10.00
N ALA A 8 -52.11 -18.68 -10.72
CA ALA A 8 -53.03 -17.54 -10.61
C ALA A 8 -53.82 -17.50 -9.29
N ALA A 9 -53.93 -18.63 -8.59
CA ALA A 9 -54.62 -18.75 -7.30
C ALA A 9 -53.73 -18.41 -6.08
N LEU A 10 -52.41 -18.18 -6.27
CA LEU A 10 -51.53 -17.71 -5.22
C LEU A 10 -51.82 -16.22 -4.95
N PRO A 11 -52.01 -15.79 -3.68
CA PRO A 11 -52.15 -14.38 -3.37
C PRO A 11 -50.87 -13.66 -3.78
N GLU A 12 -51.01 -12.60 -4.59
CA GLU A 12 -49.89 -11.80 -5.12
C GLU A 12 -48.89 -11.51 -4.01
N GLY A 13 -47.60 -11.66 -4.33
CA GLY A 13 -46.46 -11.46 -3.44
C GLY A 13 -46.58 -10.21 -2.57
N ARG A 14 -47.24 -10.35 -1.42
CA ARG A 14 -47.33 -9.30 -0.40
C ARG A 14 -46.01 -9.27 0.34
N LEU A 15 -45.01 -8.64 -0.28
CA LEU A 15 -44.07 -7.87 0.53
C LEU A 15 -44.91 -6.96 1.42
N PRO A 16 -44.69 -6.96 2.76
CA PRO A 16 -45.36 -6.05 3.68
C PRO A 16 -45.38 -4.64 3.08
N PRO A 17 -46.48 -3.88 3.14
CA PRO A 17 -46.57 -2.55 2.53
C PRO A 17 -45.48 -1.60 3.05
N ALA A 18 -44.96 -1.84 4.27
CA ALA A 18 -43.80 -1.15 4.82
C ALA A 18 -42.51 -1.34 4.00
N LEU A 19 -42.36 -2.46 3.28
CA LEU A 19 -41.22 -2.75 2.40
C LEU A 19 -41.47 -2.33 0.94
N MET A 20 -42.69 -1.91 0.60
CA MET A 20 -43.02 -1.39 -0.74
C MET A 20 -42.72 0.11 -0.89
N HIS A 21 -42.49 0.81 0.21
CA HIS A 21 -42.18 2.24 0.20
C HIS A 21 -40.80 2.49 0.80
N LEU A 22 -39.92 3.13 0.03
CA LEU A 22 -38.62 3.55 0.50
C LEU A 22 -38.80 4.72 1.48
N GLN A 23 -38.58 4.48 2.76
CA GLN A 23 -38.68 5.51 3.78
C GLN A 23 -37.42 6.38 3.81
N ALA A 24 -37.52 7.59 4.36
CA ALA A 24 -36.35 8.47 4.51
C ALA A 24 -35.25 7.81 5.37
N SER A 25 -35.63 6.98 6.35
CA SER A 25 -34.70 6.16 7.13
C SER A 25 -33.92 5.17 6.26
N ASP A 26 -34.58 4.56 5.27
CA ASP A 26 -33.96 3.57 4.38
C ASP A 26 -32.96 4.24 3.45
N ALA A 27 -33.27 5.45 2.96
CA ALA A 27 -32.34 6.25 2.19
C ALA A 27 -31.08 6.63 3.00
N VAL A 28 -31.24 7.02 4.27
CA VAL A 28 -30.12 7.31 5.17
C VAL A 28 -29.31 6.04 5.48
N ALA A 29 -29.98 4.90 5.70
CA ALA A 29 -29.32 3.62 5.95
C ALA A 29 -28.51 3.16 4.73
N LEU A 30 -29.05 3.26 3.52
CA LEU A 30 -28.35 2.95 2.27
C LEU A 30 -27.17 3.89 2.03
N PHE A 31 -27.33 5.17 2.33
CA PHE A 31 -26.23 6.14 2.26
C PHE A 31 -25.10 5.77 3.23
N GLY A 32 -25.43 5.47 4.49
CA GLY A 32 -24.46 5.02 5.49
C GLY A 32 -23.77 3.72 5.08
N ALA A 33 -24.52 2.75 4.56
CA ALA A 33 -23.96 1.49 4.04
C ALA A 33 -23.00 1.75 2.87
N GLY A 34 -23.35 2.64 1.95
CA GLY A 34 -22.49 3.06 0.85
C GLY A 34 -21.21 3.73 1.33
N LEU A 35 -21.29 4.60 2.35
CA LEU A 35 -20.13 5.25 2.95
C LEU A 35 -19.19 4.24 3.63
N CYS A 36 -19.74 3.31 4.39
CA CYS A 36 -18.98 2.22 5.02
C CYS A 36 -18.29 1.35 3.97
N LEU A 37 -18.99 1.01 2.88
CA LEU A 37 -18.42 0.23 1.78
C LEU A 37 -17.29 1.00 1.08
N ALA A 38 -17.48 2.29 0.80
CA ALA A 38 -16.45 3.12 0.20
C ALA A 38 -15.22 3.24 1.11
N ALA A 39 -15.41 3.43 2.42
CA ALA A 39 -14.32 3.45 3.40
C ALA A 39 -13.55 2.12 3.43
N LEU A 40 -14.27 0.99 3.41
CA LEU A 40 -13.66 -0.34 3.35
C LEU A 40 -12.83 -0.54 2.09
N LEU A 41 -13.35 -0.13 0.92
CA LEU A 41 -12.63 -0.21 -0.35
C LEU A 41 -11.39 0.68 -0.36
N CYS A 42 -11.50 1.92 0.12
CA CYS A 42 -10.35 2.81 0.28
C CYS A 42 -9.30 2.21 1.20
N TRP A 43 -9.71 1.64 2.34
CA TRP A 43 -8.81 0.96 3.27
C TRP A 43 -8.11 -0.23 2.61
N LEU A 44 -8.84 -1.07 1.87
CA LEU A 44 -8.27 -2.20 1.14
C LEU A 44 -7.33 -1.76 0.01
N ALA A 45 -7.56 -0.57 -0.55
CA ALA A 45 -6.71 0.03 -1.56
C ALA A 45 -5.48 0.76 -0.99
N THR A 46 -5.45 1.07 0.31
CA THR A 46 -4.31 1.75 0.96
C THR A 46 -2.95 1.12 0.65
N PRO A 47 -2.72 -0.21 0.74
CA PRO A 47 -1.41 -0.79 0.44
C PRO A 47 -0.95 -0.59 -1.02
N PHE A 48 -1.88 -0.35 -1.94
CA PHE A 48 -1.54 -0.06 -3.34
C PHE A 48 -1.16 1.41 -3.56
N PHE A 49 -1.75 2.31 -2.78
CA PHE A 49 -1.42 3.73 -2.77
C PHE A 49 -0.28 4.08 -1.82
N ASP A 50 0.08 3.16 -0.91
CA ASP A 50 1.15 3.36 0.05
C ASP A 50 2.44 3.54 -0.74
N ARG A 51 2.95 4.78 -0.73
CA ARG A 51 4.07 5.19 -1.55
C ARG A 51 5.26 4.35 -1.14
N ARG A 52 5.67 3.42 -2.01
CA ARG A 52 6.94 2.69 -1.83
C ARG A 52 8.02 3.74 -1.51
N PRO A 53 8.67 3.69 -0.32
CA PRO A 53 9.60 4.74 0.08
C PRO A 53 10.66 4.86 -1.01
N SER A 54 10.82 6.08 -1.52
CA SER A 54 11.75 6.36 -2.62
C SER A 54 13.13 5.83 -2.26
N ARG A 55 13.92 5.39 -3.25
CA ARG A 55 15.29 4.91 -2.99
C ARG A 55 16.10 5.91 -2.16
N ARG A 56 15.92 7.21 -2.41
CA ARG A 56 16.53 8.30 -1.61
C ARG A 56 16.10 8.26 -0.15
N ALA A 57 14.81 8.07 0.14
CA ALA A 57 14.32 7.94 1.51
C ALA A 57 14.91 6.70 2.20
N ARG A 58 15.02 5.57 1.49
CA ARG A 58 15.65 4.34 2.03
C ARG A 58 17.14 4.55 2.34
N ILE A 59 17.88 5.20 1.43
CA ILE A 59 19.30 5.56 1.63
C ILE A 59 19.47 6.53 2.81
N ARG A 60 18.55 7.48 2.98
CA ARG A 60 18.59 8.41 4.12
C ARG A 60 18.28 7.72 5.44
N ALA A 61 17.39 6.73 5.44
CA ALA A 61 17.04 5.95 6.63
C ALA A 61 18.23 5.15 7.19
N THR A 62 19.24 4.84 6.38
CA THR A 62 20.45 4.15 6.86
C THR A 62 21.42 5.08 7.62
N ARG A 63 21.10 6.36 7.82
CA ARG A 63 21.99 7.33 8.51
C ARG A 63 22.25 7.01 9.97
N ALA A 64 21.32 6.33 10.64
CA ALA A 64 21.45 5.95 12.05
C ALA A 64 22.33 4.71 12.29
N LEU A 65 22.71 4.00 11.22
CA LEU A 65 23.52 2.78 11.33
C LEU A 65 25.00 3.11 11.47
N SER A 66 25.76 2.18 12.04
CA SER A 66 27.22 2.27 12.06
C SER A 66 27.79 2.33 10.63
N PRO A 67 28.97 2.93 10.40
CA PRO A 67 29.52 3.10 9.05
C PRO A 67 29.66 1.79 8.25
N GLN A 68 30.04 0.69 8.91
CA GLN A 68 30.18 -0.63 8.29
C GLN A 68 28.82 -1.21 7.88
N GLU A 69 27.87 -1.25 8.82
CA GLU A 69 26.51 -1.75 8.56
C GLU A 69 25.80 -0.92 7.50
N ARG A 70 26.04 0.40 7.51
CA ARG A 70 25.52 1.31 6.52
C ARG A 70 26.04 0.99 5.12
N ALA A 71 27.34 0.72 4.97
CA ALA A 71 27.91 0.38 3.66
C ALA A 71 27.24 -0.86 3.06
N LEU A 72 27.01 -1.89 3.88
CA LEU A 72 26.32 -3.11 3.47
C LEU A 72 24.83 -2.89 3.22
N ALA A 73 24.14 -2.10 4.05
CA ALA A 73 22.75 -1.75 3.85
C ALA A 73 22.54 -0.98 2.55
N LEU A 74 23.42 -0.03 2.24
CA LEU A 74 23.41 0.71 0.97
C LEU A 74 23.63 -0.23 -0.22
N ALA A 75 24.56 -1.18 -0.13
CA ALA A 75 24.79 -2.17 -1.17
C ALA A 75 23.53 -3.03 -1.43
N ARG A 76 22.80 -3.40 -0.38
CA ARG A 76 21.53 -4.14 -0.50
C ARG A 76 20.42 -3.34 -1.17
N ILE A 77 20.37 -2.02 -0.94
CA ILE A 77 19.39 -1.12 -1.58
C ILE A 77 19.69 -0.94 -3.07
N ILE A 78 20.98 -0.86 -3.43
CA ILE A 78 21.43 -0.61 -4.80
C ILE A 78 21.51 -1.89 -5.62
N GLY A 79 21.79 -3.03 -4.98
CA GLY A 79 21.96 -4.35 -5.60
C GLY A 79 23.41 -4.76 -5.85
N HIS A 80 24.38 -3.90 -5.53
CA HIS A 80 25.82 -4.19 -5.61
C HIS A 80 26.59 -3.31 -4.61
N LEU A 81 27.83 -3.67 -4.29
CA LEU A 81 28.71 -2.90 -3.40
C LEU A 81 29.69 -2.04 -4.23
N PRO A 82 29.54 -0.69 -4.22
CA PRO A 82 30.48 0.22 -4.87
C PRO A 82 31.90 0.04 -4.34
N GLU A 83 32.90 0.15 -5.22
CA GLU A 83 34.31 -0.06 -4.85
C GLU A 83 34.77 0.89 -3.75
N GLU A 84 34.32 2.15 -3.83
CA GLU A 84 34.60 3.21 -2.86
C GLU A 84 34.08 2.86 -1.45
N LEU A 85 33.04 2.02 -1.33
CA LEU A 85 32.47 1.60 -0.04
C LEU A 85 33.08 0.30 0.50
N ARG A 86 33.90 -0.44 -0.28
CA ARG A 86 34.46 -1.74 0.16
C ARG A 86 35.36 -1.60 1.38
N ALA A 87 36.23 -0.59 1.38
CA ALA A 87 37.15 -0.36 2.49
C ALA A 87 36.41 -0.06 3.81
N THR A 88 35.33 0.72 3.74
CA THR A 88 34.48 1.01 4.90
C THR A 88 33.64 -0.21 5.31
N ALA A 89 33.15 -1.01 4.36
CA ALA A 89 32.37 -2.21 4.67
C ALA A 89 33.18 -3.28 5.41
N TYR A 90 34.45 -3.48 5.02
CA TYR A 90 35.34 -4.48 5.62
C TYR A 90 36.22 -3.92 6.74
N GLY A 91 36.03 -2.64 7.13
CA GLY A 91 36.81 -1.99 8.19
C GLY A 91 38.30 -1.81 7.87
N THR A 92 38.70 -1.95 6.60
CA THR A 92 40.09 -1.88 6.15
C THR A 92 40.52 -0.46 5.75
N GLY A 93 39.85 0.58 6.24
CA GLY A 93 40.15 1.98 5.89
C GLY A 93 39.47 3.00 6.79
N HIS A 94 39.72 4.29 6.55
CA HIS A 94 39.05 5.36 7.29
C HIS A 94 37.54 5.31 7.03
N PRO A 95 36.67 5.32 8.05
CA PRO A 95 35.24 5.41 7.85
C PRO A 95 34.88 6.68 7.07
N LEU A 96 34.22 6.49 5.93
CA LEU A 96 33.64 7.58 5.16
C LEU A 96 32.51 8.23 5.96
N ASP A 97 32.38 9.55 5.83
CA ASP A 97 31.27 10.26 6.43
C ASP A 97 29.91 9.84 5.82
N ALA A 98 28.87 9.98 6.62
CA ALA A 98 27.50 9.71 6.29
C ALA A 98 27.05 10.36 4.97
N GLU A 99 27.46 11.59 4.69
CA GLU A 99 27.07 12.31 3.47
C GLU A 99 27.84 11.83 2.25
N ALA A 100 29.11 11.49 2.41
CA ALA A 100 29.94 10.92 1.35
C ALA A 100 29.37 9.57 0.92
N MET A 101 29.04 8.68 1.86
CA MET A 101 28.44 7.37 1.57
C MET A 101 27.11 7.49 0.82
N GLU A 102 26.26 8.46 1.19
CA GLU A 102 24.99 8.73 0.49
C GLU A 102 25.23 9.21 -0.94
N ARG A 103 26.21 10.09 -1.17
CA ARG A 103 26.55 10.57 -2.52
C ARG A 103 27.03 9.45 -3.43
N ILE A 104 27.90 8.58 -2.93
CA ILE A 104 28.42 7.41 -3.64
C ILE A 104 27.27 6.46 -3.99
N ALA A 105 26.39 6.18 -3.02
CA ALA A 105 25.21 5.35 -3.21
C ALA A 105 24.26 5.90 -4.29
N LEU A 106 24.02 7.22 -4.30
CA LEU A 106 23.16 7.86 -5.29
C LEU A 106 23.78 7.86 -6.69
N LYS A 107 25.10 8.04 -6.80
CA LYS A 107 25.85 7.96 -8.07
C LYS A 107 25.86 6.54 -8.65
N ALA A 108 26.02 5.55 -7.78
CA ALA A 108 26.09 4.14 -8.16
C ALA A 108 24.71 3.51 -8.43
N SER A 109 23.62 4.18 -8.04
CA SER A 109 22.27 3.70 -8.33
C SER A 109 21.99 3.82 -9.82
N PRO A 110 21.62 2.73 -10.51
CA PRO A 110 21.22 2.81 -11.91
C PRO A 110 20.03 3.76 -12.04
N ALA A 111 20.12 4.68 -13.01
CA ALA A 111 18.98 5.49 -13.42
C ALA A 111 17.89 4.52 -13.87
N ARG A 112 16.71 4.63 -13.24
CA ARG A 112 15.55 3.82 -13.59
C ARG A 112 15.19 4.18 -15.05
N ARG A 113 15.45 3.27 -15.99
CA ARG A 113 14.79 3.29 -17.31
C ARG A 113 13.32 2.95 -17.11
#